data_AF-A0A5C9AF11-F1
#
_entry.id   AF-A0A5C9AF11-F1
#
_cell.length_a   1.000
_cell.length_b   1.000
_cell.length_c   1.000
_cell.angle_alpha   90.00
_cell.angle_beta   90.00
_cell.angle_gamma   90.00
#
_symmetry.space_group_name_H-M   'P 1'
#
loop_
_entity.id
_entity.type
_entity.pdbx_description
1 polymer ?
#
loop_
_entity_poly.entity_id
_entity_poly.type
_entity_poly.pdbx_seq_one_letter_code
_entity_poly.pdbx_strand_id
1 'polypeptide(L)'
;MRVTTQQTYVSMTQSFNNLSGDLAHVVEQMATGKQILQPSDDPIAATRITQLNRQQSAIEQYQSNIDSASAGLSQQESILDGVNNSLLAVRDDLLEAANGTNTA
;
A
#
# COMPACT_ATOMS: atom_id res chain seq x y z
N MET A 1 -36.77 38.17 -29.66
CA MET A 1 -37.25 36.77 -29.57
C MET A 1 -38.26 36.67 -28.45
N ARG A 2 -39.44 36.09 -28.68
CA ARG A 2 -40.48 35.97 -27.64
C ARG A 2 -40.29 34.65 -26.92
N VAL A 3 -39.79 34.70 -25.68
CA VAL A 3 -39.75 33.53 -24.81
C VAL A 3 -41.19 33.14 -24.49
N THR A 4 -41.64 31.99 -24.95
CA THR A 4 -42.99 31.49 -24.68
C THR A 4 -43.03 30.79 -23.32
N THR A 5 -44.19 30.78 -22.64
CA THR A 5 -44.40 30.05 -21.38
C THR A 5 -43.94 28.60 -21.47
N GLN A 6 -44.07 27.99 -22.65
CA GLN A 6 -43.58 26.64 -22.95
C GLN A 6 -42.04 26.56 -22.86
N GLN A 7 -41.31 27.54 -23.38
CA GLN A 7 -39.85 27.60 -23.29
C GLN A 7 -39.41 27.77 -21.83
N THR A 8 -40.12 28.60 -21.04
CA THR A 8 -39.85 28.72 -19.60
C THR A 8 -40.06 27.41 -18.86
N TYR A 9 -41.14 26.67 -19.16
CA TYR A 9 -41.40 25.36 -18.54
C TYR A 9 -40.33 24.31 -18.89
N VAL A 10 -39.87 24.31 -20.15
CA VAL A 10 -38.77 23.44 -20.60
C VAL A 10 -37.46 23.80 -19.90
N SER A 11 -37.11 25.08 -19.82
CA SER A 11 -35.90 25.52 -19.10
C SER A 11 -35.94 25.19 -17.61
N MET A 12 -37.11 25.31 -16.98
CA MET A 12 -37.30 24.96 -15.56
C MET A 12 -37.17 23.45 -15.34
N THR A 13 -37.73 22.64 -16.24
CA THR A 13 -37.62 21.17 -16.18
C THR A 13 -36.18 20.72 -16.41
N GLN A 14 -35.45 21.33 -17.34
CA GLN A 14 -34.03 21.05 -17.56
C GLN A 14 -33.21 21.40 -16.31
N SER A 15 -33.48 22.55 -15.69
CA SER A 15 -32.81 22.99 -14.46
C SER A 15 -33.06 22.03 -13.30
N PHE A 16 -34.28 21.49 -13.18
CA PHE A 16 -34.62 20.51 -12.15
C PHE A 16 -33.90 19.17 -12.36
N ASN A 17 -33.79 18.70 -13.61
CA ASN A 17 -33.03 17.50 -13.93
C ASN A 17 -31.54 17.66 -13.62
N ASN A 18 -30.94 18.80 -13.96
CA ASN A 18 -29.55 19.10 -13.61
C ASN A 18 -29.35 19.10 -12.09
N LEU A 19 -30.21 19.79 -11.34
CA LEU A 19 -30.15 19.84 -9.87
C LEU A 19 -30.28 18.45 -9.23
N SER A 20 -31.16 17.60 -9.77
CA SER A 20 -31.32 16.23 -9.30
C SER A 20 -30.04 15.39 -9.52
N GLY A 21 -29.33 15.63 -10.63
CA GLY A 21 -28.02 15.03 -10.92
C GLY A 21 -26.93 15.52 -9.96
N ASP A 22 -26.84 16.84 -9.75
CA ASP A 22 -25.87 17.45 -8.82
C ASP A 22 -26.08 16.95 -7.38
N LEU A 23 -27.34 16.82 -6.96
CA LEU A 23 -27.68 16.26 -5.65
C LEU A 23 -27.21 14.80 -5.52
N ALA A 24 -27.44 13.98 -6.53
CA ALA A 24 -26.99 12.59 -6.53
C ALA A 24 -25.46 12.50 -6.40
N HIS A 25 -24.73 13.37 -7.10
CA HIS A 25 -23.27 13.44 -7.01
C HIS A 25 -22.79 13.83 -5.60
N VAL A 26 -23.39 14.85 -4.98
CA VAL A 26 -23.04 15.25 -3.60
C VAL A 26 -23.37 14.16 -2.58
N VAL A 27 -24.48 13.45 -2.76
CA VAL A 27 -24.83 12.28 -1.91
C VAL A 27 -23.77 11.18 -2.06
N GLU A 28 -23.26 10.93 -3.26
CA GLU A 28 -22.18 9.97 -3.50
C GLU A 28 -20.86 10.42 -2.86
N GLN A 29 -20.51 11.71 -2.96
CA GLN A 29 -19.33 12.27 -2.27
C GLN A 29 -19.44 12.13 -0.76
N MET A 30 -20.63 12.35 -0.19
CA MET A 30 -20.89 12.19 1.24
C MET A 30 -20.83 10.73 1.68
N ALA A 31 -21.34 9.80 0.86
CA ALA A 31 -21.30 8.37 1.17
C ALA A 31 -19.87 7.79 1.11
N THR A 32 -19.07 8.25 0.15
CA THR A 32 -17.68 7.78 -0.05
C THR A 32 -16.65 8.55 0.77
N GLY A 33 -16.99 9.75 1.24
CA GLY A 33 -16.06 10.70 1.85
C GLY A 33 -15.01 11.26 0.89
N LYS A 34 -15.14 11.00 -0.42
CA LYS A 34 -14.17 11.44 -1.43
C LYS A 34 -14.69 12.69 -2.12
N GLN A 35 -13.84 13.71 -2.16
CA GLN A 35 -14.14 14.94 -2.90
C GLN A 35 -14.11 14.73 -4.42
N ILE A 36 -13.28 13.81 -4.91
CA ILE A 36 -13.15 13.50 -6.35
C ILE A 36 -13.57 12.05 -6.55
N LEU A 37 -14.67 11.85 -7.27
CA LEU A 37 -15.23 10.54 -7.58
C LEU A 37 -14.76 10.06 -8.95
N GLN A 38 -14.79 10.97 -9.92
CA GLN A 38 -14.42 10.68 -11.30
C GLN A 38 -13.26 11.60 -11.74
N PRO A 39 -12.34 11.11 -12.60
CA PRO A 39 -11.31 11.96 -13.18
C PRO A 39 -11.84 13.13 -14.01
N SER A 40 -13.12 13.08 -14.43
CA SER A 40 -13.82 14.19 -15.10
C SER A 40 -14.15 15.35 -14.17
N ASP A 41 -14.24 15.13 -12.85
CA ASP A 41 -14.60 16.19 -11.88
C ASP A 41 -13.45 17.18 -11.70
N ASP A 42 -12.21 16.68 -11.65
CA ASP A 42 -10.98 17.47 -11.69
C ASP A 42 -9.83 16.65 -12.30
N PRO A 43 -9.48 16.85 -13.58
CA PRO A 43 -8.41 16.09 -14.23
C PRO A 43 -7.02 16.41 -13.66
N ILE A 44 -6.79 17.62 -13.13
CA ILE A 44 -5.49 18.02 -12.57
C ILE A 44 -5.30 17.31 -11.23
N ALA A 45 -6.28 17.38 -10.35
CA ALA A 45 -6.22 16.67 -9.07
C ALA A 45 -6.23 15.15 -9.27
N ALA A 46 -6.98 14.61 -10.23
CA ALA A 46 -6.98 13.18 -10.52
C ALA A 46 -5.62 12.65 -11.00
N THR A 47 -4.91 13.41 -11.85
CA THR A 47 -3.54 13.03 -12.26
C THR A 47 -2.58 13.06 -11.08
N ARG A 48 -2.70 14.06 -10.19
CA ARG A 48 -1.88 14.14 -8.97
C ARG A 48 -2.16 12.98 -8.03
N ILE A 49 -3.43 12.64 -7.78
CA ILE A 49 -3.83 11.49 -6.97
C ILE A 49 -3.27 10.20 -7.57
N THR A 50 -3.36 10.03 -8.89
CA THR A 50 -2.81 8.85 -9.57
C THR A 50 -1.29 8.75 -9.40
N GLN A 51 -0.56 9.88 -9.48
CA GLN A 51 0.88 9.90 -9.21
C GLN A 51 1.19 9.51 -7.76
N LEU A 52 0.44 10.05 -6.79
CA LEU A 52 0.61 9.73 -5.38
C LEU A 52 0.32 8.24 -5.11
N ASN A 53 -0.76 7.68 -5.68
CA ASN A 53 -1.06 6.25 -5.57
C ASN A 53 0.06 5.39 -6.14
N ARG A 54 0.63 5.75 -7.29
CA ARG A 54 1.79 5.03 -7.86
C ARG A 54 3.02 5.11 -6.95
N GLN A 55 3.29 6.26 -6.35
CA GLN A 55 4.39 6.41 -5.39
C GLN A 55 4.15 5.56 -4.15
N GLN A 56 2.92 5.55 -3.62
CA GLN A 56 2.54 4.71 -2.49
C GLN A 56 2.71 3.22 -2.79
N SER A 57 2.23 2.73 -3.93
CA SER A 57 2.41 1.33 -4.33
C SER A 57 3.88 0.96 -4.50
N ALA A 58 4.72 1.87 -5.01
CA ALA A 58 6.16 1.62 -5.09
C ALA A 58 6.81 1.52 -3.70
N ILE A 59 6.41 2.38 -2.77
CA ILE A 59 6.87 2.33 -1.37
C ILE A 59 6.43 1.03 -0.69
N GLU A 60 5.18 0.61 -0.87
CA GLU A 60 4.66 -0.67 -0.34
C GLU A 60 5.46 -1.86 -0.89
N GLN A 61 5.79 -1.83 -2.18
CA GLN A 61 6.63 -2.87 -2.79
C GLN A 61 8.05 -2.86 -2.20
N TYR A 62 8.66 -1.69 -1.99
CA TYR A 62 9.96 -1.59 -1.35
C TYR A 62 9.93 -2.13 0.09
N GLN A 63 8.88 -1.84 0.85
CA GLN A 63 8.73 -2.37 2.20
C GLN A 63 8.65 -3.90 2.18
N SER A 64 7.83 -4.48 1.30
CA SER A 64 7.74 -5.95 1.15
C SER A 64 9.06 -6.61 0.75
N ASN A 65 9.83 -5.95 -0.12
CA ASN A 65 11.16 -6.41 -0.50
C ASN A 65 12.14 -6.37 0.68
N ILE A 66 12.10 -5.29 1.49
CA ILE A 66 12.92 -5.15 2.70
C ILE A 66 12.56 -6.23 3.71
N ASP A 67 11.28 -6.49 3.93
CA ASP A 67 10.83 -7.53 4.86
C ASP A 67 11.30 -8.92 4.43
N SER A 68 11.21 -9.21 3.12
CA SER A 68 11.69 -10.47 2.54
C SER A 68 13.21 -10.63 2.67
N ALA A 69 13.97 -9.57 2.39
CA ALA A 69 15.42 -9.57 2.55
C ALA A 69 15.83 -9.74 4.02
N SER A 70 15.14 -9.04 4.94
CA SER A 70 15.39 -9.13 6.38
C SER A 70 15.12 -10.54 6.90
N ALA A 71 14.03 -11.18 6.47
CA ALA A 71 13.74 -12.57 6.82
C ALA A 71 14.85 -13.53 6.33
N GLY A 72 15.35 -13.32 5.10
CA GLY A 72 16.46 -14.10 4.56
C GLY A 72 17.76 -13.91 5.36
N LEU A 73 18.07 -12.68 5.76
CA LEU A 73 19.23 -12.36 6.59
C LEU A 73 19.12 -12.97 7.98
N SER A 74 17.96 -12.88 8.64
CA SER A 74 17.74 -13.51 9.96
C SER A 74 17.89 -15.03 9.90
N GLN A 75 17.45 -15.67 8.82
CA GLN A 75 17.66 -17.10 8.63
C GLN A 75 19.15 -17.45 8.47
N GLN A 76 19.90 -16.63 7.75
CA GLN A 76 21.35 -16.81 7.61
C GLN A 76 22.08 -16.60 8.93
N GLU A 77 21.69 -15.60 9.72
CA GLU A 77 22.24 -15.33 11.05
C GLU A 77 22.02 -16.54 11.99
N SER A 78 20.83 -17.14 11.98
CA SER A 78 20.56 -18.35 12.76
C SER A 78 21.44 -19.54 12.34
N ILE A 79 21.69 -19.70 11.04
CA ILE A 79 22.60 -20.74 10.53
C ILE A 79 24.03 -20.47 11.01
N LEU A 80 24.50 -19.23 10.92
CA LEU A 80 25.84 -18.86 11.37
C LEU A 80 26.02 -19.06 12.88
N ASP A 81 25.01 -18.78 13.68
CA ASP A 81 25.03 -19.07 15.12
C ASP A 81 25.12 -20.58 15.39
N GLY A 82 24.37 -21.40 14.65
CA GLY A 82 24.49 -22.87 14.71
C GLY A 82 25.89 -23.38 14.34
N VAL A 83 26.53 -22.79 13.32
CA VAL A 83 27.92 -23.11 12.94
C VAL A 83 28.89 -22.71 14.04
N ASN A 84 28.74 -21.53 14.62
CA ASN A 84 29.58 -21.06 15.72
C ASN A 84 29.50 -22.00 16.94
N ASN A 85 28.29 -22.39 17.34
CA ASN A 85 28.09 -23.35 18.42
C ASN A 85 28.73 -24.72 18.13
N SER A 86 28.64 -25.18 16.87
CA SER A 86 29.28 -26.43 16.45
C SER A 86 30.81 -26.34 16.51
N LEU A 87 31.40 -25.20 16.12
CA LEU A 87 32.85 -24.98 16.22
C LEU A 87 33.33 -24.92 17.67
N LEU A 88 32.54 -24.31 18.57
CA LEU A 88 32.81 -24.30 20.00
C LEU A 88 32.81 -25.72 20.59
N ALA A 89 31.81 -26.52 20.24
CA ALA A 89 31.73 -27.92 20.66
C ALA A 89 32.96 -28.74 20.18
N VAL A 90 33.32 -28.61 18.90
CA VAL A 90 34.53 -29.27 18.36
C VAL A 90 35.80 -28.82 19.10
N ARG A 91 35.91 -27.53 19.44
CA ARG A 91 37.04 -27.00 20.20
C ARG A 91 37.08 -27.60 21.61
N ASP A 92 35.94 -27.78 22.26
CA ASP A 92 35.85 -28.39 23.58
C ASP A 92 36.21 -29.88 23.53
N ASP A 93 35.70 -30.63 22.55
CA ASP A 93 36.06 -32.04 22.31
C ASP A 93 37.57 -32.21 22.09
N LEU A 94 38.19 -31.32 21.31
CA LEU A 94 39.64 -31.35 21.05
C LEU A 94 40.46 -31.05 22.31
N LEU A 95 39.99 -30.15 23.19
CA LEU A 95 40.64 -29.88 24.46
C LEU A 95 40.49 -31.04 25.44
N GLU A 96 39.33 -31.69 25.45
CA GLU A 96 39.11 -32.91 26.23
C GLU A 96 40.07 -34.02 25.79
N ALA A 97 40.20 -34.24 24.48
CA ALA A 97 41.16 -35.18 23.91
C ALA A 97 42.62 -34.81 24.24
N ALA A 98 42.96 -33.52 24.24
CA ALA A 98 44.31 -33.05 24.57
C ALA A 98 44.66 -33.17 26.06
N ASN A 99 43.67 -33.11 26.96
CA ASN A 99 43.87 -33.24 28.40
C ASN A 99 44.25 -34.67 28.85
N GLY A 100 44.33 -35.64 27.94
CA GLY A 100 45.05 -36.91 28.13
C GLY A 100 44.46 -37.88 29.18
N THR A 101 43.40 -37.49 29.88
CA THR A 101 42.73 -38.34 30.90
C THR A 101 41.64 -39.25 30.33
N ASN A 102 41.25 -39.09 29.06
CA ASN A 102 40.42 -40.08 28.35
C ASN A 102 41.30 -41.24 27.88
N THR A 103 41.70 -42.06 28.86
CA THR A 103 42.37 -43.35 28.62
C THR A 103 41.36 -44.35 28.05
N ALA A 104 41.79 -45.14 27.05
CA ALA A 104 41.05 -46.25 26.48
C ALA A 104 40.69 -47.34 27.50
#